data_AF-A0A7S2UBM7-F1
#
_entry.id   AF-A0A7S2UBM7-F1
#
_cell.length_a   1.000
_cell.length_b   1.000
_cell.length_c   1.000
_cell.angle_alpha   90.00
_cell.angle_beta   90.00
_cell.angle_gamma   90.00
#
_symmetry.space_group_name_H-M   'P 1'
#
loop_
_entity.id
_entity.type
_entity.pdbx_description
1 polymer ?
#
loop_
_entity_poly.entity_id
_entity_poly.type
_entity_poly.pdbx_seq_one_letter_code
_entity_poly.pdbx_strand_id
1 'polypeptide(L)'
;EFCDAADVEPSKLNRIGLWWKPWFFKYVESMLPLRQPQQKQHQHETVVEYIPLRHYYHRHSRSLFWEMELMIPVGNHVLFRWLLGWLMPPKVSFLKLSQTETTRQLTEDTHVAQDFLLPLNRLQQVLEDCDKHFDRAYP
;
A
#
# COMPACT_ATOMS: atom_id res chain seq x y z
N GLU A 1 -16.49 -11.08 -8.80
CA GLU A 1 -17.28 -12.30 -8.49
C GLU A 1 -16.61 -13.02 -7.35
N PHE A 2 -17.38 -13.71 -6.49
CA PHE A 2 -16.82 -14.59 -5.47
C PHE A 2 -16.82 -16.02 -6.00
N CYS A 3 -15.81 -16.80 -5.67
CA CYS A 3 -15.68 -18.21 -6.04
C CYS A 3 -15.32 -19.03 -4.80
N ASP A 4 -15.71 -20.30 -4.77
CA ASP A 4 -15.35 -21.19 -3.68
C ASP A 4 -13.87 -21.59 -3.77
N ALA A 5 -13.27 -21.90 -2.62
CA ALA A 5 -11.84 -22.24 -2.54
C ALA A 5 -11.48 -23.51 -3.34
N ALA A 6 -12.45 -24.38 -3.62
CA ALA A 6 -12.27 -25.59 -4.42
C ALA A 6 -12.14 -25.30 -5.92
N ASP A 7 -12.70 -24.19 -6.39
CA ASP A 7 -12.76 -23.82 -7.81
C ASP A 7 -11.57 -22.96 -8.26
N VAL A 8 -10.68 -22.62 -7.32
CA VAL A 8 -9.53 -21.74 -7.56
C VAL A 8 -8.34 -22.53 -8.06
N GLU A 9 -7.83 -22.17 -9.24
CA GLU A 9 -6.52 -22.61 -9.71
C GLU A 9 -5.42 -22.24 -8.69
N PRO A 10 -4.68 -23.22 -8.12
CA PRO A 10 -3.71 -22.94 -7.06
C PRO A 10 -2.59 -21.96 -7.46
N SER A 11 -2.25 -21.90 -8.74
CA SER A 11 -1.27 -20.98 -9.31
C SER A 11 -1.72 -19.51 -9.29
N LYS A 12 -3.03 -19.26 -9.31
CA LYS A 12 -3.64 -17.92 -9.31
C LYS A 12 -4.05 -17.46 -7.91
N LEU A 13 -3.83 -18.28 -6.88
CA LEU A 13 -4.17 -17.95 -5.49
C LEU A 13 -3.12 -17.01 -4.88
N ASN A 14 -3.50 -15.76 -4.63
CA ASN A 14 -2.66 -14.76 -3.98
C ASN A 14 -3.06 -14.48 -2.52
N ARG A 15 -2.29 -15.04 -1.59
CA ARG A 15 -2.39 -14.69 -0.16
C ARG A 15 -1.59 -13.43 0.14
N ILE A 16 -2.18 -12.24 -0.01
CA ILE A 16 -1.46 -10.94 0.09
C ILE A 16 -0.95 -10.58 1.49
N GLY A 17 -1.69 -10.89 2.56
CA GLY A 17 -1.33 -10.52 3.95
C GLY A 17 -0.14 -11.26 4.61
N LEU A 18 0.63 -12.04 3.86
CA LEU A 18 1.78 -12.78 4.37
C LEU A 18 2.94 -11.84 4.72
N TRP A 19 3.69 -12.15 5.78
CA TRP A 19 4.65 -11.20 6.37
C TRP A 19 5.91 -10.95 5.54
N TRP A 20 6.29 -11.92 4.72
CA TRP A 20 7.39 -11.80 3.76
C TRP A 20 6.97 -11.12 2.45
N LYS A 21 5.67 -10.98 2.17
CA LYS A 21 5.17 -10.38 0.93
C LYS A 21 5.24 -8.84 0.98
N PRO A 22 5.34 -8.19 -0.19
CA PRO A 22 5.35 -6.73 -0.24
C PRO A 22 4.01 -6.19 0.27
N TRP A 23 4.01 -4.95 0.73
CA TRP A 23 2.77 -4.27 1.05
C TRP A 23 1.85 -4.21 -0.17
N PHE A 24 0.53 -4.28 0.07
CA PHE A 24 -0.45 -4.41 -0.99
C PHE A 24 -0.36 -3.30 -2.05
N PHE A 25 -0.18 -2.05 -1.65
CA PHE A 25 -0.09 -0.94 -2.60
C PHE A 25 1.18 -1.00 -3.45
N LYS A 26 2.34 -1.38 -2.89
CA LYS A 26 3.58 -1.63 -3.66
C LYS A 26 3.47 -2.82 -4.59
N TYR A 27 2.73 -3.85 -4.19
CA TYR A 27 2.42 -4.98 -5.04
C TYR A 27 1.61 -4.54 -6.26
N VAL A 28 0.52 -3.79 -6.04
CA VAL A 28 -0.31 -3.25 -7.13
C VAL A 28 0.48 -2.27 -7.99
N GLU A 29 1.30 -1.40 -7.40
CA GLU A 29 2.16 -0.46 -8.12
C GLU A 29 3.07 -1.18 -9.13
N SER A 30 3.64 -2.33 -8.76
CA SER A 30 4.49 -3.13 -9.65
C SER A 30 3.75 -3.71 -10.87
N MET A 31 2.42 -3.79 -10.81
CA MET A 31 1.56 -4.27 -11.90
C MET A 31 1.04 -3.14 -12.78
N LEU A 32 1.06 -1.91 -12.29
CA LEU A 32 0.63 -0.76 -13.07
C LEU A 32 1.71 -0.44 -14.12
N PRO A 33 1.34 -0.21 -15.39
CA PRO A 33 2.30 0.27 -16.38
C PRO A 33 2.85 1.61 -15.88
N LEU A 34 4.13 1.62 -15.51
CA LEU A 34 4.80 2.82 -15.04
C LEU A 34 4.59 3.94 -16.06
N ARG A 35 4.20 5.11 -15.55
CA ARG A 35 4.13 6.40 -16.25
C ARG A 35 5.54 6.90 -16.63
N GLN A 36 6.40 6.05 -17.18
CA GLN A 36 7.63 6.47 -17.84
C GLN A 36 7.30 6.79 -19.31
N PRO A 37 7.43 8.06 -19.76
CA PRO A 37 6.98 8.48 -21.09
C PRO A 37 7.70 7.87 -22.29
N GLN A 38 8.72 7.01 -22.11
CA GLN A 38 9.61 6.67 -23.23
C GLN A 38 9.94 5.21 -23.47
N GLN A 39 9.70 4.27 -22.56
CA GLN A 39 10.12 2.89 -22.83
C GLN A 39 9.16 1.90 -22.21
N LYS A 40 8.18 1.50 -23.01
CA LYS A 40 7.90 0.10 -23.38
C LYS A 40 6.44 0.00 -23.81
N GLN A 41 6.24 -0.41 -25.06
CA GLN A 41 5.00 -1.03 -25.51
C GLN A 41 4.80 -2.33 -24.72
N HIS A 42 4.40 -2.25 -23.45
CA HIS A 42 3.97 -3.42 -22.71
C HIS A 42 2.52 -3.68 -23.09
N GLN A 43 2.36 -4.73 -23.89
CA GLN A 43 1.13 -5.46 -24.14
C GLN A 43 0.35 -5.54 -22.82
N HIS A 44 -0.89 -5.05 -22.81
CA HIS A 44 -1.74 -4.95 -21.62
C HIS A 44 -2.16 -6.37 -21.19
N GLU A 45 -1.27 -7.08 -20.50
CA GLU A 45 -1.55 -8.43 -20.01
C GLU A 45 -2.50 -8.32 -18.83
N THR A 46 -3.71 -8.85 -19.00
CA THR A 46 -4.69 -8.90 -17.92
C THR A 46 -4.30 -10.01 -16.96
N VAL A 47 -3.83 -9.62 -15.77
CA VAL A 47 -3.50 -10.56 -14.69
C VAL A 47 -4.75 -10.79 -13.84
N VAL A 48 -5.15 -12.06 -13.67
CA VAL A 48 -6.28 -12.47 -12.83
C VAL A 48 -5.76 -13.25 -11.62
N GLU A 49 -6.05 -12.74 -10.42
CA GLU A 49 -5.64 -13.34 -9.15
C GLU A 49 -6.83 -13.52 -8.20
N TYR A 50 -6.82 -14.62 -7.46
CA TYR A 50 -7.80 -14.92 -6.43
C TYR A 50 -7.22 -14.62 -5.05
N ILE A 51 -7.89 -13.76 -4.29
CA ILE A 51 -7.43 -13.35 -2.96
C ILE A 51 -8.44 -13.87 -1.93
N PRO A 52 -8.00 -14.61 -0.89
CA PRO A 52 -8.90 -15.00 0.18
C PRO A 52 -9.53 -13.79 0.86
N LEU A 53 -10.83 -13.86 1.14
CA LEU A 53 -11.63 -12.73 1.64
C LEU A 53 -11.00 -12.06 2.87
N ARG A 54 -10.54 -12.86 3.84
CA ARG A 54 -9.85 -12.34 5.04
C ARG A 54 -8.58 -11.57 4.70
N HIS A 55 -7.80 -12.04 3.74
CA HIS A 55 -6.58 -11.34 3.31
C HIS A 55 -6.93 -10.03 2.60
N TYR A 56 -8.02 -10.00 1.82
CA TYR A 56 -8.46 -8.80 1.13
C TYR A 56 -8.96 -7.71 2.09
N TYR A 57 -9.71 -8.08 3.13
CA TYR A 57 -10.14 -7.13 4.17
C TYR A 57 -8.96 -6.56 4.96
N HIS A 58 -7.94 -7.37 5.23
CA HIS A 58 -6.75 -6.96 5.99
C HIS A 58 -5.57 -6.48 5.12
N ARG A 59 -5.81 -6.19 3.83
CA ARG A 59 -4.75 -5.85 2.86
C ARG A 59 -3.88 -4.65 3.27
N HIS A 60 -4.45 -3.71 4.02
CA HIS A 60 -3.78 -2.50 4.48
C HIS A 60 -3.36 -2.55 5.95
N SER A 61 -3.69 -3.61 6.69
CA SER A 61 -3.45 -3.66 8.14
C SER A 61 -1.97 -3.60 8.49
N ARG A 62 -1.09 -4.23 7.69
CA ARG A 62 0.36 -4.25 7.97
C ARG A 62 1.10 -2.99 7.56
N SER A 63 0.60 -2.29 6.54
CA SER A 63 1.20 -1.07 6.01
C SER A 63 0.56 0.19 6.56
N LEU A 64 -0.48 0.06 7.42
CA LEU A 64 -1.36 1.17 7.82
C LEU A 64 -1.75 2.00 6.58
N PHE A 65 -2.36 1.31 5.61
CA PHE A 65 -2.60 1.79 4.25
C PHE A 65 -1.31 2.02 3.46
N TRP A 66 -0.55 3.04 3.82
CA TRP A 66 0.77 3.41 3.27
C TRP A 66 1.68 4.10 4.30
N GLU A 67 1.17 4.50 5.47
CA GLU A 67 1.92 5.32 6.43
C GLU A 67 3.19 4.64 6.95
N MET A 68 3.22 3.31 6.96
CA MET A 68 4.41 2.58 7.37
C MET A 68 5.62 2.85 6.47
N GLU A 69 5.44 3.26 5.21
CA GLU A 69 6.54 3.67 4.34
C GLU A 69 7.18 4.98 4.80
N LEU A 70 6.35 5.92 5.28
CA LEU A 70 6.81 7.20 5.83
C LEU A 70 7.53 7.01 7.17
N MET A 71 7.04 6.09 8.01
CA MET A 71 7.65 5.81 9.32
C MET A 71 8.90 4.91 9.23
N ILE A 72 8.88 3.90 8.36
CA ILE A 72 9.98 2.95 8.16
C ILE A 72 10.20 2.78 6.64
N PRO A 73 11.00 3.65 6.01
CA PRO A 73 11.25 3.59 4.56
C PRO A 73 11.84 2.24 4.09
N VAL A 74 12.62 1.58 4.96
CA VAL A 74 13.22 0.26 4.68
C VAL A 74 12.23 -0.90 4.92
N GLY A 75 11.03 -0.62 5.41
CA GLY A 75 10.04 -1.61 5.85
C GLY A 75 9.58 -2.58 4.76
N ASN A 76 9.59 -2.13 3.50
CA ASN A 76 9.23 -2.97 2.35
C ASN A 76 10.43 -3.69 1.71
N HIS A 77 11.66 -3.48 2.19
CA HIS A 77 12.84 -4.20 1.69
C HIS A 77 12.72 -5.70 1.97
N VAL A 78 13.15 -6.55 1.03
CA VAL A 78 13.00 -8.01 1.13
C VAL A 78 13.65 -8.55 2.41
N LEU A 79 14.88 -8.14 2.70
CA LEU A 79 15.58 -8.56 3.93
C LEU A 79 14.86 -8.11 5.20
N PHE A 80 14.32 -6.90 5.22
CA PHE A 80 13.58 -6.39 6.38
C PHE A 80 12.31 -7.21 6.59
N ARG A 81 11.55 -7.48 5.52
CA ARG A 81 10.35 -8.31 5.59
C ARG A 81 10.66 -9.72 6.09
N TRP A 82 11.75 -10.35 5.64
CA TRP A 82 12.14 -11.69 6.08
C TRP A 82 12.65 -11.76 7.53
N LEU A 83 13.18 -10.68 8.09
CA LEU A 83 13.71 -10.67 9.47
C LEU A 83 12.70 -10.11 10.48
N LEU A 84 12.05 -9.00 10.14
CA LEU A 84 11.21 -8.19 11.03
C LEU A 84 9.78 -8.01 10.50
N GLY A 85 9.44 -8.55 9.34
CA GLY A 85 8.10 -8.41 8.75
C GLY A 85 7.00 -8.94 9.66
N TRP A 86 7.25 -10.02 10.41
CA TRP A 86 6.30 -10.61 11.37
C TRP A 86 5.93 -9.66 12.53
N LEU A 87 6.76 -8.66 12.83
CA LEU A 87 6.50 -7.62 13.83
C LEU A 87 5.54 -6.51 13.33
N MET A 88 5.24 -6.49 12.03
CA MET A 88 4.39 -5.45 11.41
C MET A 88 2.88 -5.77 11.52
N PRO A 89 2.02 -4.78 11.83
CA PRO A 89 2.37 -3.40 12.19
C PRO A 89 2.80 -3.33 13.68
N PRO A 90 3.90 -2.63 14.02
CA PRO A 90 4.25 -2.39 15.41
C PRO A 90 3.29 -1.36 15.98
N LYS A 91 3.14 -1.33 17.31
CA LYS A 91 2.32 -0.29 17.96
C LYS A 91 2.90 1.08 17.62
N VAL A 92 2.04 2.02 17.24
CA VAL A 92 2.46 3.41 16.92
C VAL A 92 3.23 4.04 18.08
N SER A 93 2.88 3.73 19.33
CA SER A 93 3.62 4.19 20.52
C SER A 93 5.08 3.71 20.55
N PHE A 94 5.35 2.49 20.09
CA PHE A 94 6.70 1.96 19.99
C PHE A 94 7.51 2.69 18.92
N LEU A 95 6.88 3.02 17.78
CA LEU A 95 7.52 3.80 16.73
C LEU A 95 7.87 5.21 17.20
N LYS A 96 6.95 5.87 17.91
CA LYS A 96 7.19 7.19 18.52
C LYS A 96 8.38 7.18 19.50
N LEU A 97 8.56 6.09 20.25
CA LEU A 97 9.71 5.91 21.15
C LEU A 97 11.04 5.74 20.39
N SER A 98 11.00 5.14 19.20
CA SER A 98 12.21 4.91 18.38
C SER A 98 12.60 6.09 17.48
N GLN A 99 11.76 7.12 17.38
CA GLN A 99 12.01 8.30 16.54
C GLN A 99 13.00 9.25 17.23
N THR A 100 13.92 9.81 16.43
CA THR A 100 14.81 10.90 16.86
C THR A 100 14.03 12.21 16.90
N GLU A 101 14.47 13.17 17.75
CA GLU A 101 13.79 14.47 17.91
C GLU A 101 13.62 15.22 16.58
N THR A 102 14.61 15.15 15.68
CA THR A 102 14.55 15.80 14.37
C THR A 102 13.48 15.18 13.47
N THR A 103 13.37 13.85 13.45
CA THR A 103 12.32 13.15 12.67
C THR A 103 10.94 13.40 13.26
N ARG A 104 10.85 13.53 14.60
CA ARG A 104 9.60 13.86 15.29
C ARG A 104 9.11 15.26 14.93
N GLN A 105 9.96 16.28 15.03
CA GLN A 105 9.64 17.66 14.64
C GLN A 105 9.21 17.74 13.17
N LEU A 106 9.97 17.10 12.27
CA LEU A 106 9.61 17.03 10.86
C LEU A 106 8.22 16.42 10.65
N THR A 107 7.90 15.34 11.38
CA THR A 107 6.59 14.69 11.28
C THR A 107 5.48 15.59 11.83
N GLU A 108 5.70 16.23 12.98
CA GLU A 108 4.73 17.16 13.58
C GLU A 108 4.45 18.37 12.67
N ASP A 109 5.46 18.85 11.94
CA ASP A 109 5.34 19.99 11.04
C ASP A 109 4.76 19.64 9.66
N THR A 110 4.88 18.37 9.21
CA THR A 110 4.54 17.97 7.83
C THR A 110 3.39 16.98 7.71
N HIS A 111 3.05 16.23 8.76
CA HIS A 111 2.02 15.21 8.71
C HIS A 111 0.66 15.79 9.11
N VAL A 112 -0.25 15.86 8.14
CA VAL A 112 -1.64 16.26 8.35
C VAL A 112 -2.56 15.17 7.83
N ALA A 113 -3.34 14.55 8.73
CA ALA A 113 -4.39 13.61 8.37
C ALA A 113 -5.73 14.36 8.23
N GLN A 114 -6.38 14.24 7.08
CA GLN A 114 -7.69 14.86 6.80
C GLN A 114 -8.65 13.84 6.20
N ASP A 115 -9.84 13.76 6.80
CA ASP A 115 -10.95 12.95 6.31
C ASP A 115 -11.95 13.82 5.56
N PHE A 116 -12.28 13.43 4.33
CA PHE A 116 -13.26 14.14 3.50
C PHE A 116 -14.48 13.27 3.23
N LEU A 117 -15.68 13.83 3.38
CA LEU A 117 -16.91 13.22 2.89
C LEU A 117 -17.20 13.74 1.48
N LEU A 118 -17.12 12.85 0.49
CA LEU A 118 -17.25 13.22 -0.92
C LEU A 118 -18.43 12.49 -1.57
N PRO A 119 -19.22 13.16 -2.42
CA PRO A 119 -20.24 12.49 -3.21
C PRO A 119 -19.56 11.68 -4.33
N LEU A 120 -19.98 10.42 -4.51
CA LEU A 120 -19.33 9.47 -5.43
C LEU A 120 -19.28 9.95 -6.89
N ASN A 121 -20.27 10.74 -7.32
CA ASN A 121 -20.31 11.32 -8.66
C ASN A 121 -19.23 12.38 -8.92
N ARG A 122 -18.56 12.89 -7.88
CA ARG A 122 -17.45 13.85 -7.99
C ARG A 122 -16.10 13.29 -7.55
N LEU A 123 -16.03 12.01 -7.18
CA LEU A 123 -14.81 11.40 -6.67
C LEU A 123 -13.62 11.58 -7.62
N GLN A 124 -13.83 11.37 -8.92
CA GLN A 124 -12.77 11.53 -9.92
C GLN A 124 -12.22 12.97 -9.95
N GLN A 125 -13.10 13.98 -9.99
CA GLN A 125 -12.71 15.38 -10.01
C GLN A 125 -11.87 15.74 -8.78
N VAL A 126 -12.31 15.29 -7.61
CA VAL A 126 -11.58 15.55 -6.36
C VAL A 126 -10.22 14.87 -6.34
N LEU A 127 -10.11 13.64 -6.86
CA LEU A 127 -8.82 12.96 -6.97
C LEU A 127 -7.85 13.70 -7.91
N GLU A 128 -8.35 14.20 -9.04
CA GLU A 128 -7.56 15.02 -9.99
C GLU A 128 -7.11 16.34 -9.35
N ASP A 129 -8.01 17.01 -8.61
CA ASP A 129 -7.68 18.22 -7.87
C ASP A 129 -6.65 17.95 -6.77
N CYS A 130 -6.75 16.82 -6.05
CA CYS A 130 -5.77 16.43 -5.05
C CYS A 130 -4.40 16.18 -5.67
N ASP A 131 -4.34 15.44 -6.80
CA ASP A 131 -3.08 15.17 -7.50
C ASP A 131 -2.41 16.47 -7.99
N LYS A 132 -3.21 17.46 -8.41
CA LYS A 132 -2.72 18.77 -8.85
C LYS A 132 -2.19 19.64 -7.71
N HIS A 133 -2.82 19.62 -6.54
CA HIS A 133 -2.49 20.54 -5.44
C HIS A 133 -1.57 19.93 -4.37
N PHE A 134 -1.51 18.61 -4.23
CA PHE A 134 -0.83 17.94 -3.12
C PHE A 134 0.33 17.03 -3.54
N ASP A 135 1.04 17.34 -4.64
CA ASP A 135 2.21 16.64 -5.20
C ASP A 135 2.03 15.12 -5.49
N ARG A 136 0.95 14.48 -5.01
CA ARG A 136 0.38 13.16 -5.34
C ARG A 136 -0.76 12.79 -4.38
N ALA A 137 -1.79 12.12 -4.90
CA ALA A 137 -2.82 11.49 -4.07
C ALA A 137 -2.35 10.17 -3.39
N TYR A 138 -1.31 9.52 -3.92
CA TYR A 138 -0.70 8.29 -3.39
C TYR A 138 0.84 8.37 -3.50
N PRO A 139 1.60 7.90 -2.49
CA PRO A 139 3.07 7.90 -2.52
C PRO A 139 3.66 7.11 -3.70
#